data_AF-A0A327JY65-F1
#
_entry.id   AF-A0A327JY65-F1
#
_cell.length_a   1.000
_cell.length_b   1.000
_cell.length_c   1.000
_cell.angle_alpha   90.00
_cell.angle_beta   90.00
_cell.angle_gamma   90.00
#
_symmetry.space_group_name_H-M   'P 1'
#
loop_
_entity.id
_entity.type
_entity.pdbx_description
1 polymer ?
#
loop_
_entity_poly.entity_id
_entity_poly.type
_entity_poly.pdbx_seq_one_letter_code
_entity_poly.pdbx_strand_id
1 'polypeptide(L)'
;MRSAEGRGAAGLRLAVPAAGLSPSRAAGSAPRIIVTLIALAGFGLTLLVFWPGVMTYDARYVLVAARAGVYGDWQSPVMAWAWRQIDLLVPGPPGMLLVTAALYWSGFAFVGAVLARRSPWLGVVAVLLGFAPPGFMFLGIIWRDILFGCVWLLAAALAFASAREEPPTPGAHCAPEPS
;
A
#
# COMPACT_ATOMS: atom_id res chain seq x y z
N MET A 1 79.67 -8.40 -37.91
CA MET A 1 79.22 -7.86 -36.62
C MET A 1 78.16 -6.79 -36.90
N ARG A 2 76.87 -7.12 -36.78
CA ARG A 2 75.72 -6.23 -37.07
C ARG A 2 74.89 -6.03 -35.80
N SER A 3 74.44 -4.79 -35.66
CA SER A 3 73.59 -4.18 -34.63
C SER A 3 72.37 -4.99 -34.19
N ALA A 4 71.99 -4.80 -32.93
CA ALA A 4 70.60 -4.86 -32.48
C ALA A 4 70.34 -3.71 -31.50
N GLU A 5 69.80 -2.62 -32.03
CA GLU A 5 69.24 -1.47 -31.33
C GLU A 5 67.98 -1.89 -30.56
N GLY A 6 67.88 -1.41 -29.31
CA GLY A 6 66.70 -1.55 -28.48
C GLY A 6 65.50 -0.81 -29.07
N ARG A 7 64.37 -1.51 -29.22
CA ARG A 7 63.08 -0.93 -29.60
C ARG A 7 62.07 -1.05 -28.47
N GLY A 8 61.72 0.11 -27.92
CA GLY A 8 60.36 0.55 -27.62
C GLY A 8 59.47 -0.34 -26.75
N ALA A 9 59.43 -0.08 -25.45
CA ALA A 9 58.27 -0.37 -24.62
C ALA A 9 57.32 0.84 -24.66
N ALA A 10 56.46 0.90 -25.69
CA ALA A 10 55.35 1.83 -25.73
C ALA A 10 54.28 1.32 -24.74
N GLY A 11 54.16 1.99 -23.60
CA GLY A 11 53.15 1.72 -22.59
C GLY A 11 51.75 1.95 -23.15
N LEU A 12 51.07 0.87 -23.50
CA LEU A 12 49.65 0.88 -23.85
C LEU A 12 48.85 1.20 -22.58
N ARG A 13 48.55 2.49 -22.37
CA ARG A 13 47.61 2.91 -21.32
C ARG A 13 46.20 2.50 -21.74
N LEU A 14 45.71 1.42 -21.14
CA LEU A 14 44.31 1.03 -21.21
C LEU A 14 43.47 2.14 -20.55
N ALA A 15 42.88 3.00 -21.37
CA ALA A 15 41.85 3.92 -20.90
C ALA A 15 40.54 3.11 -20.74
N VAL A 16 40.22 2.72 -19.51
CA VAL A 16 38.91 2.16 -19.17
C VAL A 16 37.89 3.30 -19.28
N PRO A 17 36.88 3.22 -20.16
CA PRO A 17 35.88 4.27 -20.25
C PRO A 17 35.07 4.26 -18.95
N ALA A 18 35.13 5.37 -18.19
CA ALA A 18 34.27 5.66 -17.05
C ALA A 18 32.81 5.96 -17.47
N ALA A 19 32.33 5.32 -18.55
CA ALA A 19 30.98 5.44 -19.08
C ALA A 19 30.15 4.25 -18.60
N GLY A 20 29.94 4.17 -17.28
CA GLY A 20 29.22 3.06 -16.65
C GLY A 20 28.33 3.44 -15.48
N LEU A 21 28.33 4.70 -15.05
CA LEU A 21 27.35 5.18 -14.07
C LEU A 21 26.11 5.70 -14.79
N SER A 22 25.42 4.79 -15.48
CA SER A 22 24.02 5.02 -15.82
C SER A 22 23.26 5.06 -14.49
N PRO A 23 22.50 6.13 -14.15
CA PRO A 23 21.55 6.09 -13.04
C PRO A 23 20.35 5.21 -13.44
N SER A 24 20.63 3.93 -13.68
CA SER A 24 19.66 2.89 -13.95
C SER A 24 19.11 2.40 -12.61
N ARG A 25 17.94 2.94 -12.21
CA ARG A 25 16.86 2.28 -11.44
C ARG A 25 15.87 3.22 -10.73
N ALA A 26 16.13 4.52 -10.60
CA ALA A 26 15.24 5.41 -9.83
C ALA A 26 13.93 5.77 -10.55
N ALA A 27 13.87 5.67 -11.89
CA ALA A 27 12.72 6.11 -12.68
C ALA A 27 11.42 5.29 -12.41
N GLY A 28 11.53 4.08 -11.84
CA GLY A 28 10.37 3.21 -11.59
C GLY A 28 9.73 3.35 -10.20
N SER A 29 10.39 4.00 -9.23
CA SER A 29 9.90 4.09 -7.83
C SER A 29 9.36 5.47 -7.44
N ALA A 30 9.80 6.53 -8.11
CA ALA A 30 9.35 7.91 -7.84
C ALA A 30 7.82 8.08 -7.75
N PRO A 31 7.00 7.59 -8.70
CA PRO A 31 5.56 7.78 -8.60
C PRO A 31 4.92 6.97 -7.47
N ARG A 32 5.52 5.83 -7.07
CA ARG A 32 5.05 5.08 -5.89
C ARG A 32 5.35 5.84 -4.61
N ILE A 33 6.53 6.46 -4.51
CA ILE A 33 6.89 7.31 -3.36
C ILE A 33 5.89 8.46 -3.22
N ILE A 34 5.56 9.15 -4.33
CA ILE A 34 4.56 10.23 -4.31
C ILE A 34 3.20 9.70 -3.82
N VAL A 35 2.72 8.57 -4.33
CA VAL A 35 1.47 7.95 -3.87
C VAL A 35 1.52 7.64 -2.37
N THR A 36 2.61 7.05 -1.88
CA THR A 36 2.78 6.73 -0.45
C THR A 36 2.80 8.00 0.39
N LEU A 37 3.47 9.07 -0.05
CA LEU A 37 3.49 10.35 0.68
C LEU A 37 2.10 10.98 0.74
N ILE A 38 1.33 10.95 -0.35
CA ILE A 38 -0.05 11.44 -0.36
C ILE A 38 -0.92 10.62 0.60
N ALA A 39 -0.78 9.29 0.60
CA ALA A 39 -1.53 8.43 1.52
C ALA A 39 -1.16 8.67 2.99
N LEU A 40 0.13 8.87 3.30
CA LEU A 40 0.60 9.22 4.64
C LEU A 40 0.10 10.60 5.08
N ALA A 41 0.09 11.59 4.17
CA ALA A 41 -0.49 12.90 4.44
C ALA A 41 -2.00 12.80 4.70
N GLY A 42 -2.71 11.98 3.91
CA GLY A 42 -4.11 11.68 4.11
C GLY A 42 -4.38 11.04 5.47
N PHE A 43 -3.59 10.03 5.84
CA PHE A 43 -3.66 9.38 7.15
C PHE A 43 -3.43 10.38 8.28
N GLY A 44 -2.38 11.19 8.20
CA GLY A 44 -2.10 12.25 9.17
C GLY A 44 -3.23 13.28 9.27
N LEU A 45 -3.81 13.68 8.13
CA LEU A 45 -4.95 14.59 8.09
C LEU A 45 -6.20 13.97 8.73
N THR A 46 -6.49 12.70 8.46
CA THR A 46 -7.61 11.98 9.10
C THR A 46 -7.45 12.00 10.61
N LEU A 47 -6.25 11.73 11.14
CA LEU A 47 -6.02 11.81 12.58
C LEU A 47 -6.13 13.25 13.09
N LEU A 48 -5.56 14.23 12.40
CA LEU A 48 -5.62 15.63 12.80
C LEU A 48 -7.08 16.14 12.93
N VAL A 49 -7.94 15.77 11.98
CA VAL A 49 -9.33 16.25 11.92
C VAL A 49 -10.25 15.46 12.84
N PHE A 50 -10.07 14.14 12.92
CA PHE A 50 -11.05 13.27 13.56
C PHE A 50 -10.62 12.69 14.89
N TRP A 51 -9.43 12.99 15.41
CA TRP A 51 -8.99 12.45 16.71
C TRP A 51 -9.88 12.93 17.87
N PRO A 52 -10.28 12.06 18.82
CA PRO A 52 -9.95 10.63 18.96
C PRO A 52 -10.93 9.68 18.24
N GLY A 53 -11.85 10.19 17.44
CA GLY A 53 -12.93 9.45 16.79
C GLY A 53 -14.25 9.66 17.51
N VAL A 54 -15.32 9.74 16.72
CA VAL A 54 -16.70 9.91 17.21
C VAL A 54 -17.26 8.55 17.58
N MET A 55 -17.54 8.37 18.86
CA MET A 55 -18.22 7.20 19.40
C MET A 55 -19.73 7.39 19.31
N THR A 56 -20.37 6.61 18.46
CA THR A 56 -21.84 6.57 18.39
C THR A 56 -22.42 5.57 19.39
N TYR A 57 -23.74 5.58 19.53
CA TYR A 57 -24.44 4.63 20.39
C TYR A 57 -24.15 3.18 20.00
N ASP A 58 -24.24 2.85 18.69
CA ASP A 58 -23.94 1.52 18.14
C ASP A 58 -22.52 1.06 18.52
N ALA A 59 -21.53 1.92 18.28
CA ALA A 59 -20.12 1.65 18.59
C ALA A 59 -19.88 1.41 20.08
N ARG A 60 -20.59 2.14 20.95
CA ARG A 60 -20.50 1.97 22.40
C ARG A 60 -20.94 0.58 22.85
N TYR A 61 -21.99 0.01 22.28
CA TYR A 61 -22.41 -1.35 22.62
C TYR A 61 -21.37 -2.39 22.20
N VAL A 62 -20.76 -2.21 21.03
CA VAL A 62 -19.66 -3.07 20.57
C VAL A 62 -18.48 -3.01 21.54
N LEU A 63 -18.11 -1.81 22.02
CA LEU A 63 -17.03 -1.67 23.01
C LEU A 63 -17.36 -2.29 24.38
N VAL A 64 -18.60 -2.12 24.86
CA VAL A 64 -19.05 -2.73 26.12
C VAL A 64 -18.98 -4.26 26.03
N ALA A 65 -19.47 -4.83 24.92
CA ALA A 65 -19.40 -6.26 24.67
C ALA A 65 -17.96 -6.77 24.50
N ALA A 66 -17.11 -6.00 23.79
CA ALA A 66 -15.69 -6.28 23.65
C ALA A 66 -15.01 -6.41 25.01
N ARG A 67 -15.28 -5.49 25.94
CA ARG A 67 -14.73 -5.50 27.31
C ARG A 67 -15.31 -6.61 28.18
N ALA A 68 -16.61 -6.89 28.05
CA ALA A 68 -17.26 -7.98 28.78
C ALA A 68 -16.83 -9.37 28.30
N GLY A 69 -16.34 -9.50 27.05
CA GLY A 69 -16.06 -10.80 26.43
C GLY A 69 -17.33 -11.61 26.13
N VAL A 70 -18.50 -10.97 26.18
CA VAL A 70 -19.80 -11.56 25.89
C VAL A 70 -20.32 -10.90 24.63
N TYR A 71 -20.39 -11.66 23.55
CA TYR A 71 -20.85 -11.17 22.24
C TYR A 71 -22.33 -11.50 22.08
N GLY A 72 -23.14 -10.46 21.88
CA GLY A 72 -24.55 -10.61 21.56
C GLY A 72 -24.78 -11.12 20.13
N ASP A 73 -26.03 -11.37 19.80
CA ASP A 73 -26.49 -11.77 18.47
C ASP A 73 -26.49 -10.63 17.44
N TRP A 74 -26.77 -9.40 17.89
CA TRP A 74 -26.91 -8.24 17.00
C TRP A 74 -25.58 -7.50 16.74
N GLN A 75 -24.57 -7.74 17.58
CA GLN A 75 -23.28 -7.08 17.53
C GLN A 75 -22.33 -7.87 16.63
N SER A 76 -21.48 -7.20 15.84
CA SER A 76 -20.44 -7.90 15.06
C SER A 76 -19.40 -8.53 15.99
N PRO A 77 -19.33 -9.87 16.13
CA PRO A 77 -18.42 -10.51 17.08
C PRO A 77 -16.96 -10.29 16.67
N VAL A 78 -16.69 -10.22 15.37
CA VAL A 78 -15.34 -9.99 14.83
C VAL A 78 -14.87 -8.57 15.16
N MET A 79 -15.72 -7.56 14.98
CA MET A 79 -15.37 -6.19 15.35
C MET A 79 -15.19 -6.05 16.85
N ALA A 80 -16.08 -6.65 17.66
CA ALA A 80 -15.96 -6.61 19.11
C ALA A 80 -14.69 -7.31 19.61
N TRP A 81 -14.34 -8.47 19.04
CA TRP A 81 -13.09 -9.16 19.35
C TRP A 81 -11.86 -8.34 18.94
N ALA A 82 -11.85 -7.74 17.74
CA ALA A 82 -10.76 -6.90 17.27
C ALA A 82 -10.58 -5.67 18.18
N TRP A 83 -11.70 -5.01 18.51
CA TRP A 83 -11.69 -3.86 19.41
C TRP A 83 -11.17 -4.25 20.79
N ARG A 84 -11.54 -5.42 21.33
CA ARG A 84 -10.99 -5.89 22.61
C ARG A 84 -9.46 -5.92 22.59
N GLN A 85 -8.84 -6.41 21.50
CA GLN A 85 -7.37 -6.45 21.41
C GLN A 85 -6.78 -5.04 21.33
N ILE A 86 -7.42 -4.16 20.57
CA ILE A 86 -6.97 -2.78 20.38
C ILE A 86 -7.13 -1.96 21.67
N ASP A 87 -8.22 -2.16 22.41
CA ASP A 87 -8.55 -1.47 23.66
C ASP A 87 -7.53 -1.78 24.78
N LEU A 88 -6.81 -2.91 24.71
CA LEU A 88 -5.68 -3.22 25.60
C LEU A 88 -4.48 -2.29 25.38
N LEU A 89 -4.28 -1.81 24.15
CA LEU A 89 -3.16 -0.94 23.78
C LEU A 89 -3.55 0.53 23.83
N VAL A 90 -4.72 0.87 23.28
CA VAL A 90 -5.24 2.23 23.18
C VAL A 90 -6.72 2.21 23.60
N PRO A 91 -7.03 2.54 24.86
CA PRO A 91 -8.39 2.48 25.36
C PRO A 91 -9.37 3.38 24.61
N GLY A 92 -10.53 2.84 24.26
CA GLY A 92 -11.67 3.57 23.71
C GLY A 92 -11.65 3.74 22.18
N PRO A 93 -12.23 4.83 21.65
CA PRO A 93 -12.33 5.10 20.21
C PRO A 93 -11.00 5.25 19.43
N PRO A 94 -9.93 5.88 19.96
CA PRO A 94 -8.79 6.27 19.13
C PRO A 94 -8.06 5.08 18.48
N GLY A 95 -8.00 3.94 19.16
CA GLY A 95 -7.40 2.73 18.57
C GLY A 95 -8.15 2.25 17.32
N MET A 96 -9.48 2.29 17.34
CA MET A 96 -10.29 1.91 16.17
C MET A 96 -10.20 2.93 15.05
N LEU A 97 -10.09 4.23 15.37
CA LEU A 97 -9.84 5.26 14.37
C LEU A 97 -8.51 4.99 13.64
N LEU A 98 -7.44 4.69 14.40
CA LEU A 98 -6.12 4.37 13.83
C LEU A 98 -6.18 3.19 12.86
N VAL A 99 -6.82 2.09 13.28
CA VAL A 99 -6.98 0.90 12.43
C VAL A 99 -7.79 1.21 11.18
N THR A 100 -8.92 1.90 11.33
CA THR A 100 -9.80 2.24 10.20
C THR A 100 -9.09 3.15 9.20
N ALA A 101 -8.42 4.19 9.68
CA ALA A 101 -7.63 5.09 8.84
C ALA A 101 -6.45 4.37 8.16
N ALA A 102 -5.75 3.49 8.87
CA ALA A 102 -4.64 2.73 8.31
C ALA A 102 -5.11 1.79 7.18
N LEU A 103 -6.22 1.07 7.38
CA LEU A 103 -6.81 0.21 6.34
C LEU A 103 -7.23 1.03 5.12
N TYR A 104 -7.92 2.15 5.33
CA TYR A 104 -8.40 3.03 4.27
C TYR A 104 -7.25 3.55 3.39
N TRP A 105 -6.26 4.20 4.01
CA TRP A 105 -5.16 4.81 3.28
C TRP A 105 -4.20 3.78 2.69
N SER A 106 -4.04 2.61 3.33
CA SER A 106 -3.29 1.50 2.73
C SER A 106 -3.98 0.98 1.48
N GLY A 107 -5.31 0.81 1.49
CA GLY A 107 -6.06 0.37 0.32
C GLY A 107 -5.84 1.31 -0.88
N PHE A 108 -6.00 2.61 -0.68
CA PHE A 108 -5.73 3.61 -1.72
C PHE A 108 -4.25 3.65 -2.15
N ALA A 109 -3.31 3.52 -1.22
CA ALA A 109 -1.88 3.46 -1.53
C ALA A 109 -1.54 2.25 -2.40
N PHE A 110 -2.09 1.06 -2.11
CA PHE A 110 -1.87 -0.14 -2.91
C PHE A 110 -2.44 0.01 -4.32
N VAL A 111 -3.70 0.44 -4.46
CA VAL A 111 -4.29 0.70 -5.79
C VAL A 111 -3.45 1.73 -6.55
N GLY A 112 -3.11 2.85 -5.91
CA GLY A 112 -2.30 3.90 -6.52
C GLY A 112 -0.92 3.42 -6.92
N ALA A 113 -0.25 2.61 -6.10
CA ALA A 113 1.08 2.07 -6.40
C ALA A 113 1.07 1.10 -7.59
N VAL A 114 0.01 0.28 -7.72
CA VAL A 114 -0.18 -0.62 -8.87
C VAL A 114 -0.46 0.20 -10.13
N LEU A 115 -1.37 1.18 -10.08
CA LEU A 115 -1.72 2.05 -11.21
C LEU A 115 -0.54 2.93 -11.67
N ALA A 116 0.27 3.40 -10.73
CA ALA A 116 1.47 4.20 -10.97
C ALA A 116 2.49 3.47 -11.87
N ARG A 117 2.47 2.13 -11.90
CA ARG A 117 3.32 1.33 -12.82
C ARG A 117 2.97 1.54 -14.28
N ARG A 118 1.69 1.82 -14.57
CA ARG A 118 1.19 2.04 -15.93
C ARG A 118 1.20 3.52 -16.29
N SER A 119 0.77 4.38 -15.36
CA SER A 119 0.80 5.82 -15.52
C SER A 119 0.89 6.50 -14.16
N PRO A 120 1.86 7.40 -13.93
CA PRO A 120 2.02 8.09 -12.66
C PRO A 120 0.77 8.90 -12.30
N TRP A 121 0.12 9.50 -13.30
CA TRP A 121 -1.14 10.24 -13.13
C TRP A 121 -2.26 9.36 -12.57
N LEU A 122 -2.44 8.14 -13.09
CA LEU A 122 -3.47 7.23 -12.60
C LEU A 122 -3.23 6.82 -11.14
N GLY A 123 -1.97 6.65 -10.76
CA GLY A 123 -1.60 6.37 -9.37
C GLY A 123 -1.97 7.52 -8.43
N VAL A 124 -1.65 8.75 -8.83
CA VAL A 124 -2.00 9.97 -8.07
C VAL A 124 -3.51 10.16 -7.98
N VAL A 125 -4.24 10.03 -9.09
CA VAL A 125 -5.71 10.14 -9.08
C VAL A 125 -6.32 9.10 -8.16
N ALA A 126 -5.86 7.84 -8.23
CA ALA A 126 -6.39 6.77 -7.40
C ALA A 126 -6.25 7.08 -5.90
N VAL A 127 -5.09 7.54 -5.44
CA VAL A 127 -4.92 7.91 -4.02
C VAL A 127 -5.70 9.19 -3.66
N LEU A 128 -5.82 10.14 -4.59
CA LEU A 128 -6.60 11.36 -4.37
C LEU A 128 -8.11 11.09 -4.22
N LEU A 129 -8.62 10.00 -4.79
CA LEU A 129 -10.00 9.56 -4.54
C LEU A 129 -10.25 9.23 -3.05
N GLY A 130 -9.20 8.94 -2.27
CA GLY A 130 -9.30 8.81 -0.82
C GLY A 130 -9.68 10.11 -0.09
N PHE A 131 -9.57 11.27 -0.76
CA PHE A 131 -10.05 12.55 -0.23
C PHE A 131 -11.48 12.87 -0.70
N ALA A 132 -12.13 11.98 -1.45
CA ALA A 132 -13.51 12.20 -1.86
C ALA A 132 -14.41 12.35 -0.61
N PRO A 133 -15.23 13.42 -0.52
CA PRO A 133 -15.97 13.75 0.70
C PRO A 133 -16.77 12.60 1.31
N PRO A 134 -17.51 11.77 0.53
CA PRO A 134 -18.30 10.69 1.11
C PRO A 134 -17.44 9.70 1.90
N GLY A 135 -16.31 9.25 1.35
CA GLY A 135 -15.44 8.29 2.05
C GLY A 135 -14.70 8.93 3.21
N PHE A 136 -14.08 10.09 2.96
CA PHE A 136 -13.20 10.73 3.92
C PHE A 136 -13.94 11.22 5.18
N MET A 137 -15.12 11.82 5.02
CA MET A 137 -15.89 12.39 6.14
C MET A 137 -16.40 11.33 7.11
N PHE A 138 -16.68 10.13 6.63
CA PHE A 138 -17.16 9.05 7.49
C PHE A 138 -16.05 8.42 8.34
N LEU A 139 -14.77 8.52 7.96
CA LEU A 139 -13.66 7.92 8.72
C LEU A 139 -13.60 8.34 10.19
N GLY A 140 -14.09 9.54 10.52
CA GLY A 140 -14.14 10.00 11.89
C GLY A 140 -15.19 9.33 12.76
N ILE A 141 -16.14 8.60 12.17
CA ILE A 141 -17.23 7.93 12.89
C ILE A 141 -16.89 6.45 13.00
N ILE A 142 -16.85 5.91 14.22
CA ILE A 142 -16.50 4.50 14.44
C ILE A 142 -17.73 3.64 14.14
N TRP A 143 -17.97 3.34 12.87
CA TRP A 143 -19.02 2.39 12.46
C TRP A 143 -18.45 1.09 11.91
N ARG A 144 -19.18 0.00 12.18
CA ARG A 144 -18.87 -1.32 11.64
C ARG A 144 -18.85 -1.34 10.10
N ASP A 145 -19.77 -0.61 9.47
CA ASP A 145 -19.91 -0.62 8.00
C ASP A 145 -18.74 0.11 7.33
N ILE A 146 -18.22 1.15 7.97
CA ILE A 146 -17.04 1.88 7.50
C ILE A 146 -15.79 1.02 7.65
N LEU A 147 -15.61 0.40 8.82
CA LEU A 147 -14.51 -0.55 9.04
C LEU A 147 -14.55 -1.68 8.01
N PHE A 148 -15.73 -2.28 7.81
CA PHE A 148 -15.94 -3.33 6.83
C PHE A 148 -15.62 -2.86 5.41
N GLY A 149 -16.07 -1.67 5.02
CA GLY A 149 -15.72 -1.05 3.74
C GLY A 149 -14.22 -0.84 3.56
N CYS A 150 -13.49 -0.42 4.61
CA CYS A 150 -12.04 -0.26 4.57
C CYS A 150 -11.30 -1.60 4.42
N VAL A 151 -11.78 -2.65 5.12
CA VAL A 151 -11.25 -4.01 4.96
C VAL A 151 -11.47 -4.50 3.53
N TRP A 152 -12.66 -4.30 2.97
CA TRP A 152 -12.98 -4.68 1.59
C TRP A 152 -12.15 -3.90 0.57
N LEU A 153 -11.97 -2.60 0.77
CA LEU A 153 -11.11 -1.77 -0.09
C LEU A 153 -9.68 -2.33 -0.11
N LEU A 154 -9.09 -2.61 1.06
CA LEU A 154 -7.75 -3.18 1.14
C LEU A 154 -7.69 -4.58 0.52
N ALA A 155 -8.67 -5.44 0.78
CA ALA A 155 -8.74 -6.77 0.19
C ALA A 155 -8.82 -6.71 -1.34
N ALA A 156 -9.68 -5.84 -1.88
CA ALA A 156 -9.79 -5.62 -3.33
C ALA A 156 -8.50 -5.05 -3.92
N ALA A 157 -7.84 -4.12 -3.22
CA ALA A 157 -6.55 -3.56 -3.63
C ALA A 157 -5.46 -4.63 -3.71
N LEU A 158 -5.39 -5.51 -2.71
CA LEU A 158 -4.43 -6.62 -2.68
C LEU A 158 -4.73 -7.66 -3.77
N ALA A 159 -6.00 -8.04 -3.96
CA ALA A 159 -6.40 -8.94 -5.04
C ALA A 159 -6.12 -8.36 -6.44
N PHE A 160 -6.33 -7.05 -6.60
CA PHE A 160 -5.99 -6.34 -7.83
C PHE A 160 -4.47 -6.29 -8.05
N ALA A 161 -3.69 -6.13 -6.99
CA ALA A 161 -2.23 -6.16 -7.08
C ALA A 161 -1.71 -7.54 -7.49
N SER A 162 -2.23 -8.62 -6.90
CA SER A 162 -1.78 -9.99 -7.19
C SER A 162 -2.14 -10.45 -8.60
N ALA A 163 -3.34 -10.13 -9.10
CA ALA A 163 -3.77 -10.47 -10.46
C ALA A 163 -2.90 -9.82 -11.56
N ARG A 164 -2.06 -8.84 -11.23
CA ARG A 164 -1.15 -8.16 -12.16
C ARG A 164 0.25 -8.76 -12.16
N GLU A 165 0.54 -9.69 -11.26
CA GLU A 165 1.86 -10.31 -11.11
C GLU A 165 2.00 -11.63 -11.87
N GLU A 166 0.92 -12.22 -12.39
CA GLU A 166 0.98 -13.43 -13.22
C GLU A 166 1.74 -13.18 -14.54
N PRO A 167 2.91 -13.81 -14.76
CA PRO A 167 3.61 -13.77 -16.03
C PRO A 167 2.80 -14.56 -17.09
N PRO A 168 2.83 -14.17 -18.38
CA PRO A 168 2.21 -14.96 -19.43
C PRO A 168 2.84 -16.36 -19.46
N THR A 169 2.04 -17.41 -19.30
CA THR A 169 2.46 -18.81 -19.36
C THR A 169 3.06 -19.10 -20.74
N PRO A 170 4.39 -19.32 -20.87
CA PRO A 170 4.97 -19.72 -22.14
C PRO A 170 4.72 -21.23 -22.28
N GLY A 171 3.78 -21.67 -23.12
CA GLY A 171 3.68 -23.10 -23.39
C GLY A 171 2.45 -23.71 -24.07
N ALA A 172 1.36 -22.98 -24.35
CA ALA A 172 0.17 -23.61 -24.94
C ALA A 172 0.18 -23.80 -26.47
N HIS A 173 1.31 -23.53 -27.16
CA HIS A 173 1.40 -23.59 -28.63
C HIS A 173 2.42 -24.59 -29.19
N CYS A 174 2.92 -25.55 -28.40
CA CYS A 174 3.82 -26.58 -28.91
C CYS A 174 3.32 -27.99 -28.57
N ALA A 175 2.21 -28.39 -29.19
CA ALA A 175 1.89 -29.80 -29.37
C ALA A 175 2.04 -30.12 -30.87
N PRO A 176 3.03 -30.94 -31.29
CA PRO A 176 3.07 -31.41 -32.67
C PRO A 176 1.89 -32.34 -32.93
N GLU A 177 1.18 -32.12 -34.03
CA GLU A 177 0.16 -33.04 -34.55
C GLU A 177 0.77 -34.44 -34.76
N PRO A 178 0.13 -35.52 -34.28
CA PRO A 178 0.52 -36.87 -34.65
C PRO A 178 0.09 -37.16 -36.10
N SER A 179 1.08 -37.54 -36.91
CA SER A 179 0.97 -38.03 -38.29
C SER A 179 0.13 -39.29 -38.45
#